data_AF-A0A1E5L7D2-F1
#
_entry.id   AF-A0A1E5L7D2-F1
#
_cell.length_a   1.000
_cell.length_b   1.000
_cell.length_c   1.000
_cell.angle_alpha   90.00
_cell.angle_beta   90.00
_cell.angle_gamma   90.00
#
_symmetry.space_group_name_H-M   'P 1'
#
loop_
_entity.id
_entity.type
_entity.pdbx_description
1 polymer ?
#
loop_
_entity_poly.entity_id
_entity_poly.type
_entity_poly.pdbx_seq_one_letter_code
_entity_poly.pdbx_strand_id
1 'polypeptide(L)'
;MLNSINDLPERLVNEFLSEYKLTNTEREVAFHLLTANENAVGIAKMMHKSVKTLKNQISSIYITTNSKARSDFQAKYIEYLHKNIQELSSKQIFDIPSFRRRDGKQMRHAI
;
A
#
# COMPACT_ATOMS: atom_id res chain seq x y z
N MET A 1 18.55 -8.33 -6.51
CA MET A 1 18.66 -6.88 -6.80
C MET A 1 17.26 -6.39 -7.13
N LEU A 2 16.73 -5.40 -6.39
CA LEU A 2 15.44 -4.76 -6.67
C LEU A 2 15.76 -3.31 -7.04
N ASN A 3 15.57 -2.97 -8.32
CA ASN A 3 16.06 -1.75 -8.95
C ASN A 3 14.92 -0.99 -9.66
N SER A 4 13.99 -0.36 -8.93
CA SER A 4 13.31 0.88 -9.38
C SER A 4 12.26 1.36 -8.39
N ILE A 5 12.09 2.70 -8.32
CA ILE A 5 11.00 3.39 -7.62
C ILE A 5 9.60 2.94 -8.14
N ASN A 6 9.55 2.36 -9.34
CA ASN A 6 8.35 1.81 -9.96
C ASN A 6 7.83 0.52 -9.32
N ASP A 7 8.63 -0.19 -8.52
CA ASP A 7 8.23 -1.46 -7.87
C ASP A 7 7.54 -1.22 -6.51
N LEU A 8 7.59 0.02 -6.02
CA LEU A 8 7.02 0.41 -4.73
C LEU A 8 5.51 0.11 -4.60
N PRO A 9 4.68 0.41 -5.63
CA PRO A 9 3.25 0.12 -5.57
C PRO A 9 2.97 -1.38 -5.51
N GLU A 10 3.66 -2.17 -6.32
CA GLU A 10 3.47 -3.63 -6.36
C GLU A 10 3.92 -4.29 -5.05
N ARG A 11 5.04 -3.84 -4.48
CA ARG A 11 5.52 -4.32 -3.19
C ARG A 11 4.52 -4.04 -2.07
N LEU A 12 3.97 -2.81 -1.99
CA LEU A 12 2.99 -2.45 -0.95
C LEU A 12 1.69 -3.23 -1.07
N VAL A 13 1.22 -3.48 -2.31
CA VAL A 13 0.07 -4.37 -2.53
C VAL A 13 0.39 -5.77 -2.04
N ASN A 14 1.55 -6.33 -2.38
CA ASN A 14 1.93 -7.67 -1.98
C ASN A 14 2.14 -7.82 -0.47
N GLU A 15 2.69 -6.81 0.20
CA GLU A 15 2.80 -6.77 1.66
C GLU A 15 1.40 -6.75 2.31
N PHE A 16 0.48 -5.89 1.84
CA PHE A 16 -0.91 -5.89 2.30
C PHE A 16 -1.60 -7.25 2.10
N LEU A 17 -1.47 -7.85 0.91
CA LEU A 17 -2.09 -9.14 0.61
C LEU A 17 -1.49 -10.29 1.43
N SER A 18 -0.28 -10.13 1.95
CA SER A 18 0.39 -11.14 2.79
C SER A 18 -0.24 -11.30 4.18
N GLU A 19 -1.02 -10.31 4.65
CA GLU A 19 -1.77 -10.38 5.91
C GLU A 19 -2.93 -11.39 5.84
N TYR A 20 -3.33 -11.79 4.63
CA TYR A 20 -4.46 -12.66 4.38
C TYR A 20 -4.00 -14.03 3.85
N LYS A 21 -4.70 -15.09 4.30
CA LYS A 21 -4.48 -16.47 3.83
C LYS A 21 -5.14 -16.70 2.46
N LEU A 22 -4.62 -16.03 1.44
CA LEU A 22 -5.06 -16.16 0.06
C LEU A 22 -4.19 -17.17 -0.70
N THR A 23 -4.81 -17.96 -1.58
CA THR A 23 -4.09 -18.78 -2.57
C THR A 23 -3.36 -17.89 -3.58
N ASN A 24 -2.37 -18.43 -4.30
CA ASN A 24 -1.64 -17.68 -5.33
C ASN A 24 -2.58 -17.07 -6.38
N THR A 25 -3.59 -17.83 -6.81
CA THR A 25 -4.58 -17.33 -7.78
C THR A 25 -5.45 -16.22 -7.18
N GLU A 26 -5.87 -16.36 -5.91
CA GLU A 26 -6.65 -15.31 -5.25
C GLU A 26 -5.83 -14.04 -5.02
N ARG A 27 -4.52 -14.15 -4.77
CA ARG A 27 -3.64 -12.98 -4.68
C ARG A 27 -3.55 -12.24 -6.00
N GLU A 28 -3.42 -12.96 -7.11
CA GLU A 28 -3.39 -12.35 -8.45
C GLU A 28 -4.72 -11.64 -8.77
N VAL A 29 -5.86 -12.26 -8.45
CA VAL A 29 -7.18 -11.62 -8.58
C VAL A 29 -7.27 -10.39 -7.66
N ALA A 30 -6.85 -10.50 -6.41
CA ALA A 30 -6.88 -9.40 -5.43
C ALA A 30 -5.98 -8.23 -5.84
N PHE A 31 -4.82 -8.52 -6.41
CA PHE A 31 -3.93 -7.53 -7.00
C PHE A 31 -4.67 -6.73 -8.09
N HIS A 32 -5.30 -7.41 -9.06
CA HIS A 32 -6.08 -6.74 -10.10
C HIS A 32 -7.30 -5.98 -9.55
N LEU A 33 -7.94 -6.44 -8.47
CA LEU A 33 -9.02 -5.68 -7.82
C LEU A 33 -8.54 -4.33 -7.26
N LEU A 34 -7.28 -4.25 -6.81
CA LEU A 34 -6.69 -3.04 -6.23
C LEU A 34 -6.07 -2.13 -7.30
N THR A 35 -5.47 -2.69 -8.34
CA THR A 35 -4.65 -1.93 -9.29
C THR A 35 -5.33 -1.66 -10.63
N ALA A 36 -6.23 -2.54 -11.08
CA ALA A 36 -6.89 -2.37 -12.38
C ALA A 36 -8.14 -1.49 -12.25
N ASN A 37 -8.29 -0.54 -13.18
CA ASN A 37 -9.52 0.22 -13.35
C ASN A 37 -10.57 -0.57 -14.15
N GLU A 38 -10.67 -1.87 -13.89
CA GLU A 38 -11.53 -2.82 -14.60
C GLU A 38 -12.53 -3.45 -13.64
N ASN A 39 -13.70 -3.82 -14.15
CA ASN A 39 -14.68 -4.59 -13.39
C ASN A 39 -14.38 -6.11 -13.47
N ALA A 40 -15.19 -6.94 -12.81
CA ALA A 40 -14.98 -8.40 -12.82
C ALA A 40 -14.97 -9.01 -14.25
N VAL A 41 -15.65 -8.40 -15.22
CA VAL A 41 -15.62 -8.89 -16.61
C VAL A 41 -14.28 -8.55 -17.28
N GLY A 42 -13.77 -7.34 -17.07
CA GLY A 42 -12.46 -6.90 -17.57
C GLY A 42 -11.32 -7.76 -17.01
N ILE A 43 -11.31 -7.94 -15.68
CA ILE A 43 -10.32 -8.80 -15.01
C ILE A 43 -10.41 -10.25 -15.51
N ALA A 44 -11.62 -10.78 -15.73
CA ALA A 44 -11.79 -12.14 -16.24
C ALA A 44 -11.17 -12.31 -17.63
N LYS A 45 -11.30 -11.30 -18.50
CA LYS A 45 -10.66 -11.28 -19.83
C LYS A 45 -9.14 -11.22 -19.71
N MET A 46 -8.60 -10.35 -18.85
CA MET A 46 -7.15 -10.23 -18.63
C MET A 46 -6.53 -11.53 -18.13
N MET A 47 -7.22 -12.23 -17.24
CA MET A 47 -6.74 -13.48 -16.64
C MET A 47 -7.09 -14.73 -17.46
N HIS A 48 -7.74 -14.58 -18.62
CA HIS A 48 -8.25 -15.70 -19.43
C HIS A 48 -9.11 -16.69 -18.63
N LYS A 49 -9.94 -16.19 -17.71
CA LYS A 49 -10.83 -16.99 -16.86
C LYS A 49 -12.30 -16.76 -17.20
N SER A 50 -13.15 -17.72 -16.87
CA SER A 50 -14.60 -17.50 -16.97
C SER A 50 -15.03 -16.44 -15.94
N VAL A 51 -15.99 -15.58 -16.33
CA VAL A 51 -16.55 -14.55 -15.42
C VAL A 51 -17.15 -15.20 -14.17
N LYS A 52 -17.76 -16.39 -14.30
CA LYS A 52 -18.30 -17.16 -13.17
C LYS A 52 -17.20 -17.56 -12.18
N THR A 53 -16.09 -18.12 -12.69
CA THR A 53 -14.94 -18.49 -11.88
C THR A 53 -14.37 -17.28 -11.15
N LEU A 54 -14.18 -16.16 -11.87
CA LEU A 54 -13.63 -14.96 -11.26
C LEU A 54 -14.56 -14.41 -10.16
N LYS A 55 -15.88 -14.35 -10.40
CA LYS A 55 -16.84 -13.91 -9.37
C LYS A 55 -16.78 -14.78 -8.11
N ASN A 56 -16.63 -16.09 -8.26
CA ASN A 56 -16.45 -17.00 -7.11
C ASN A 56 -15.15 -16.70 -6.35
N GLN A 57 -14.04 -16.45 -7.08
CA GLN A 57 -12.77 -16.07 -6.46
C GLN A 57 -12.85 -14.72 -5.74
N ILE A 58 -13.49 -13.72 -6.35
CA ILE A 58 -13.73 -12.42 -5.73
C ILE A 58 -14.56 -12.58 -4.45
N SER A 59 -15.60 -13.42 -4.49
CA SER A 59 -16.41 -13.74 -3.31
C SER A 59 -15.57 -14.38 -2.20
N SER A 60 -14.70 -15.33 -2.54
CA SER A 60 -13.75 -15.96 -1.59
C SER A 60 -12.81 -14.94 -0.96
N ILE A 61 -12.23 -14.03 -1.77
CA ILE A 61 -11.35 -12.95 -1.30
C ILE A 61 -12.09 -12.04 -0.33
N TYR A 62 -13.33 -11.66 -0.63
CA TYR A 62 -14.15 -10.84 0.26
C TYR A 62 -14.44 -11.54 1.59
N ILE A 63 -14.71 -12.84 1.59
CA ILE A 63 -14.87 -13.61 2.82
C ILE A 63 -13.56 -13.62 3.62
N THR A 64 -12.44 -13.98 2.98
CA THR A 64 -11.13 -14.10 3.64
C THR A 64 -10.63 -12.76 4.19
N THR A 65 -10.91 -11.67 3.51
CA THR A 65 -10.50 -10.32 3.92
C THR A 65 -11.53 -9.66 4.84
N ASN A 66 -12.64 -10.34 5.16
CA ASN A 66 -13.80 -9.80 5.88
C ASN A 66 -14.36 -8.53 5.26
N SER A 67 -14.40 -8.46 3.92
CA SER A 67 -14.85 -7.30 3.16
C SER A 67 -16.24 -7.55 2.57
N LYS A 68 -17.10 -6.54 2.57
CA LYS A 68 -18.49 -6.67 2.06
C LYS A 68 -18.60 -6.41 0.56
N ALA A 69 -17.70 -5.61 0.04
CA ALA A 69 -17.69 -5.16 -1.35
C ALA A 69 -16.29 -4.75 -1.78
N ARG A 70 -16.13 -4.45 -3.07
CA ARG A 70 -14.85 -3.96 -3.61
C ARG A 70 -14.38 -2.69 -2.90
N SER A 71 -15.29 -1.75 -2.65
CA SER A 71 -14.97 -0.48 -2.00
C SER A 71 -14.46 -0.67 -0.57
N ASP A 72 -15.04 -1.60 0.18
CA ASP A 72 -14.60 -1.96 1.53
C ASP A 72 -13.20 -2.60 1.51
N PHE A 73 -12.96 -3.50 0.55
CA PHE A 73 -11.64 -4.08 0.34
C PHE A 73 -10.58 -3.02 -0.04
N GLN A 74 -10.94 -2.08 -0.92
CA GLN A 74 -10.09 -0.95 -1.31
C GLN A 74 -9.84 0.01 -0.13
N ALA A 75 -10.85 0.27 0.70
CA ALA A 75 -10.71 1.11 1.89
C ALA A 75 -9.66 0.54 2.86
N LYS A 76 -9.70 -0.77 3.11
CA LYS A 76 -8.68 -1.45 3.95
C LYS A 76 -7.28 -1.30 3.39
N TYR A 77 -7.12 -1.41 2.07
CA TYR A 77 -5.82 -1.18 1.44
C TYR A 77 -5.34 0.27 1.61
N ILE A 78 -6.23 1.25 1.46
CA ILE A 78 -5.91 2.67 1.69
C ILE A 78 -5.52 2.91 3.15
N GLU A 79 -6.24 2.32 4.11
CA GLU A 79 -5.89 2.39 5.54
C GLU A 79 -4.50 1.80 5.82
N TYR A 80 -4.18 0.66 5.20
CA TYR A 80 -2.85 0.06 5.26
C TYR A 80 -1.77 1.03 4.74
N LEU A 81 -2.01 1.66 3.59
CA LEU A 81 -1.07 2.65 3.04
C LEU A 81 -0.87 3.84 3.99
N HIS A 82 -1.94 4.37 4.58
CA HIS A 82 -1.85 5.47 5.53
C HIS A 82 -1.02 5.11 6.76
N LYS A 83 -1.20 3.92 7.34
CA LYS A 83 -0.39 3.45 8.48
C LYS A 83 1.09 3.37 8.13
N ASN A 84 1.41 2.77 6.99
CA ASN A 84 2.80 2.62 6.54
C ASN A 84 3.47 3.97 6.24
N ILE A 85 2.74 4.94 5.66
CA ILE A 85 3.26 6.31 5.43
C ILE A 85 3.49 7.04 6.76
N GLN A 86 2.57 6.91 7.73
CA GLN A 86 2.73 7.52 9.06
C GLN A 86 3.95 6.97 9.81
N GLU A 87 4.18 5.66 9.76
CA GLU A 87 5.36 5.03 10.36
C GLU A 87 6.67 5.50 9.72
N LEU A 88 6.70 5.69 8.40
CA LEU A 88 7.85 6.23 7.68
C LEU A 88 8.14 7.70 8.05
N SER A 89 7.10 8.52 8.17
CA SER A 89 7.20 9.92 8.62
C SER A 89 7.71 10.01 10.06
N SER A 90 7.19 9.15 10.95
CA SER A 90 7.60 9.08 12.37
C SER A 90 9.08 8.72 12.55
N LYS A 91 9.64 7.92 11.64
CA LYS A 91 11.05 7.50 11.66
C LYS A 91 12.02 8.56 11.10
N GLN A 92 11.55 9.58 10.38
CA GLN A 92 12.40 10.63 9.78
C GLN A 92 12.60 11.88 10.67
N ILE A 93 12.03 11.93 11.88
CA ILE A 93 12.00 13.17 12.70
C ILE A 93 13.23 13.35 13.61
N PHE A 94 14.16 12.40 13.71
CA PHE A 94 15.36 12.55 14.56
C PHE A 94 16.67 12.18 13.86
N ASP A 95 17.16 13.06 12.98
CA ASP A 95 18.59 13.22 12.69
C ASP A 95 18.81 14.58 11.97
N ILE A 96 18.28 15.67 12.54
CA ILE A 96 18.80 16.99 12.19
C ILE A 96 20.00 17.21 13.12
N PRO A 97 21.26 17.13 12.63
CA PRO A 97 22.38 17.58 13.42
C PRO A 97 22.09 19.04 13.76
N SER A 98 21.97 19.33 15.06
CA SER A 98 21.91 20.69 15.56
C SER A 98 23.18 21.37 15.07
N PHE A 99 23.06 22.14 13.97
CA PHE A 99 24.14 22.93 13.46
C PHE A 99 24.59 23.86 14.59
N ARG A 100 25.71 23.51 15.22
CA ARG A 100 26.56 24.45 15.95
C ARG A 100 26.76 25.65 15.02
N ARG A 101 26.06 26.75 15.25
CA ARG A 101 26.56 28.06 14.84
C ARG A 101 27.74 28.37 15.76
N ARG A 102 28.90 27.90 15.34
CA ARG A 102 30.19 28.36 15.84
C ARG A 102 30.38 29.76 15.24
N ASP A 103 30.63 30.72 16.11
CA ASP A 103 31.14 32.08 15.86
C ASP A 103 30.19 33.12 15.26
N GLY A 104 29.89 34.13 16.10
CA GLY A 104 29.09 35.29 15.74
C GLY A 104 28.98 36.34 16.84
N LYS A 105 30.13 36.79 17.37
CA LYS A 105 30.37 38.16 17.89
C LYS A 105 29.51 38.61 19.09
N GLN A 106 30.16 38.75 20.25
CA GLN A 106 29.62 39.50 21.39
C GLN A 106 29.24 40.93 20.96
N MET A 107 28.04 41.37 21.30
CA MET A 107 27.77 42.79 21.55
C MET A 107 27.10 42.91 22.91
N ARG A 108 27.89 43.40 23.87
CA ARG A 108 27.38 44.02 25.08
C ARG A 108 26.68 45.32 24.68
N HIS A 109 25.50 45.57 25.21
CA HIS A 109 25.07 46.93 25.55
C HIS A 109 24.28 46.85 26.86
N ALA A 110 24.94 47.31 27.92
CA ALA A 110 24.28 47.86 29.08
C ALA A 110 24.22 49.37 28.85
N ILE A 111 23.02 49.95 28.90
CA ILE A 111 22.75 51.26 29.49
C ILE A 111 21.39 51.14 30.18
#